data_AF-A0A1W1I730-F1
#
_entry.id   AF-A0A1W1I730-F1
#
_cell.length_a   1.000
_cell.length_b   1.000
_cell.length_c   1.000
_cell.angle_alpha   90.00
_cell.angle_beta   90.00
_cell.angle_gamma   90.00
#
_symmetry.space_group_name_H-M   'P 1'
#
loop_
_entity.id
_entity.type
_entity.pdbx_description
1 polymer ?
#
loop_
_entity_poly.entity_id
_entity_poly.type
_entity_poly.pdbx_seq_one_letter_code
_entity_poly.pdbx_strand_id
1 'polypeptide(L)' 'MASGSSVTTPTTVVIGTIHVDIYDAKNKQMIWRGTGSDTVSQNPEENTEKIREVASAMFEKFPPK' A
#
# COMPACT_ATOMS: atom_id res chain seq x y z
N MET A 1 33.52 32.74 -11.00
CA MET A 1 33.04 31.41 -10.56
C MET A 1 31.78 31.64 -9.74
N ALA A 2 30.59 31.47 -10.30
CA ALA A 2 29.33 31.60 -9.57
C ALA A 2 28.91 30.21 -9.09
N SER A 3 29.08 29.93 -7.79
CA SER A 3 28.59 28.70 -7.18
C SER A 3 27.08 28.82 -6.99
N GLY A 4 26.31 28.07 -7.79
CA GLY A 4 24.87 27.91 -7.60
C GLY A 4 24.61 26.96 -6.45
N SER A 5 24.10 27.47 -5.34
CA SER A 5 23.69 26.64 -4.21
C SER A 5 22.34 26.00 -4.52
N SER A 6 22.32 24.69 -4.81
CA SER A 6 21.08 23.92 -4.87
C SER A 6 20.60 23.64 -3.46
N VAL A 7 19.38 24.08 -3.13
CA VAL A 7 18.70 23.74 -1.88
C VAL A 7 17.82 22.52 -2.14
N THR A 8 18.09 21.41 -1.45
CA THR A 8 17.21 20.24 -1.41
C THR A 8 16.51 20.19 -0.06
N THR A 9 15.19 20.37 -0.06
CA THR A 9 14.37 20.19 1.15
C THR A 9 13.93 18.73 1.27
N PRO A 10 14.16 18.07 2.42
CA PRO A 10 13.64 16.72 2.64
C PRO A 10 12.12 16.76 2.80
N THR A 11 11.41 15.91 2.05
CA THR A 11 9.96 15.71 2.19
C THR A 11 9.72 14.42 2.98
N THR A 12 8.98 14.51 4.08
CA THR A 12 8.54 13.32 4.83
C THR A 12 7.38 12.66 4.10
N VAL A 13 7.56 11.41 3.68
CA VAL A 13 6.51 10.60 3.06
C VAL A 13 6.08 9.53 4.06
N VAL A 14 4.80 9.54 4.42
CA VAL A 14 4.21 8.48 5.25
C VAL A 14 3.82 7.32 4.35
N ILE A 15 4.26 6.11 4.69
CA ILE A 15 3.91 4.89 3.95
C ILE A 15 2.98 4.06 4.83
N GLY A 16 1.79 3.77 4.33
CA GLY A 16 0.83 2.85 4.91
C GLY A 16 1.01 1.47 4.30
N THR A 17 0.90 0.43 5.12
CA THR A 17 0.95 -0.97 4.66
C THR A 17 -0.33 -1.68 5.06
N ILE A 18 -0.90 -2.44 4.14
CA ILE A 18 -2.08 -3.28 4.34
C ILE A 18 -1.65 -4.73 4.19
N HIS A 19 -2.00 -5.53 5.19
CA HIS A 19 -1.89 -6.98 5.15
C HIS A 19 -3.29 -7.58 5.12
N VAL A 20 -3.53 -8.49 4.18
CA VAL A 20 -4.79 -9.23 4.08
C VAL A 20 -4.48 -10.72 4.15
N ASP A 21 -5.03 -11.38 5.15
CA ASP A 21 -4.88 -12.81 5.34
C ASP A 21 -6.23 -13.49 5.22
N ILE A 22 -6.28 -14.54 4.39
CA ILE A 22 -7.47 -15.34 4.20
C ILE A 22 -7.18 -16.75 4.73
N TYR A 23 -8.08 -17.22 5.59
CA TYR A 23 -8.00 -18.54 6.21
C TYR A 23 -9.25 -19.36 5.90
N ASP A 24 -9.06 -20.66 5.71
CA ASP A 24 -10.15 -21.64 5.76
C ASP A 24 -10.53 -21.86 7.23
N ALA A 25 -11.72 -21.39 7.61
CA ALA A 25 -12.24 -21.49 8.97
C ALA A 25 -12.46 -22.94 9.45
N LYS A 26 -12.73 -23.88 8.53
CA LYS A 26 -12.96 -25.30 8.87
C LYS A 26 -11.65 -25.99 9.21
N ASN A 27 -10.64 -25.78 8.36
CA ASN A 27 -9.34 -26.45 8.49
C ASN A 27 -8.34 -25.66 9.34
N LYS A 28 -8.68 -24.41 9.71
CA LYS A 28 -7.79 -23.45 10.40
C LYS A 28 -6.47 -23.25 9.66
N GLN A 29 -6.51 -23.28 8.33
CA GLN A 29 -5.34 -23.15 7.46
C GLN A 29 -5.37 -21.81 6.73
N MET A 30 -4.20 -21.18 6.56
CA MET A 30 -4.04 -20.00 5.73
C MET A 30 -4.10 -20.43 4.26
N ILE A 31 -5.01 -19.83 3.50
CA ILE A 31 -5.17 -20.12 2.08
C ILE A 31 -4.50 -19.07 1.20
N TRP A 32 -4.34 -17.85 1.73
CA TRP A 32 -3.72 -16.77 0.99
C TRP A 32 -3.32 -15.62 1.91
N ARG A 33 -2.28 -14.89 1.50
CA ARG A 33 -1.82 -13.66 2.12
C ARG A 33 -1.41 -12.67 1.04
N GLY A 34 -1.95 -11.47 1.12
CA GLY A 34 -1.58 -10.33 0.29
C GLY A 34 -0.97 -9.22 1.14
N THR A 35 -0.05 -8.46 0.54
CA THR A 35 0.53 -7.28 1.17
C THR A 35 0.64 -6.18 0.14
N GLY A 36 0.23 -4.97 0.51
CA GLY A 36 0.28 -3.79 -0.35
C GLY A 36 0.71 -2.58 0.47
N SER A 37 1.50 -1.70 -0.11
CA SER A 37 1.99 -0.51 0.55
C SER A 37 1.90 0.68 -0.37
N ASP A 38 1.43 1.81 0.14
CA ASP A 38 1.37 3.07 -0.61
C ASP A 38 1.55 4.27 0.32
N THR A 39 1.84 5.41 -0.27
CA THR A 39 1.95 6.71 0.35
C THR A 39 0.61 7.19 0.91
N VAL A 40 0.63 7.68 2.15
CA VAL A 40 -0.53 8.24 2.83
C VAL A 40 -0.51 9.76 2.68
N SER A 41 -1.59 10.30 2.14
CA SER A 41 -1.86 11.73 2.02
C SER A 41 -2.51 12.27 3.29
N GLN A 42 -2.50 13.58 3.50
CA GLN A 42 -3.31 14.22 4.54
C GLN A 42 -4.80 14.28 4.18
N ASN A 43 -5.15 14.02 2.92
CA ASN A 43 -6.53 13.98 2.45
C ASN A 43 -7.14 12.57 2.64
N PRO A 44 -8.19 12.42 3.47
CA PRO A 44 -8.86 11.13 3.67
C PRO A 44 -9.51 10.54 2.42
N GLU A 45 -9.99 11.38 1.49
CA GLU A 45 -10.65 10.94 0.26
C GLU A 45 -9.63 10.27 -0.69
N GLU A 46 -8.48 10.91 -0.90
CA GLU A 46 -7.36 10.33 -1.66
C GLU A 46 -6.89 9.01 -1.06
N ASN A 47 -6.77 8.94 0.27
CA ASN A 47 -6.37 7.70 0.93
C ASN A 47 -7.40 6.58 0.72
N THR A 48 -8.70 6.92 0.71
CA THR A 48 -9.76 5.94 0.46
C THR A 48 -9.65 5.36 -0.94
N GLU A 49 -9.39 6.19 -1.96
CA GLU A 49 -9.19 5.70 -3.33
C GLU A 49 -7.91 4.85 -3.45
N LYS A 50 -6.78 5.29 -2.87
CA LYS A 50 -5.54 4.49 -2.84
C LYS A 50 -5.74 3.12 -2.21
N ILE A 51 -6.47 3.05 -1.10
CA ILE A 51 -6.79 1.78 -0.44
C ILE A 51 -7.59 0.87 -1.37
N ARG A 52 -8.58 1.42 -2.11
CA ARG A 52 -9.36 0.65 -3.09
C ARG A 52 -8.52 0.15 -4.25
N GLU A 53 -7.61 0.97 -4.77
CA GLU A 53 -6.69 0.58 -5.83
C GLU A 53 -5.74 -0.53 -5.37
N VAL A 54 -5.10 -0.35 -4.21
CA VAL A 54 -4.21 -1.34 -3.61
C VAL A 54 -4.94 -2.65 -3.36
N ALA A 55 -6.15 -2.60 -2.80
CA ALA A 55 -6.98 -3.79 -2.61
C ALA A 55 -7.31 -4.45 -3.95
N SER A 56 -7.79 -3.69 -4.94
CA SER A 56 -8.14 -4.24 -6.25
C SER A 56 -6.95 -4.94 -6.90
N ALA A 57 -5.79 -4.28 -6.95
CA ALA A 57 -4.56 -4.84 -7.48
C ALA A 57 -4.11 -6.10 -6.73
N MET A 58 -4.25 -6.11 -5.40
CA MET A 58 -3.91 -7.27 -4.57
C MET A 58 -4.78 -8.48 -4.89
N PHE A 59 -6.06 -8.25 -5.20
CA PHE A 59 -7.03 -9.29 -5.50
C PHE A 59 -7.12 -9.70 -6.97
N GLU A 60 -6.48 -8.99 -7.91
CA GLU A 60 -6.49 -9.34 -9.34
C GLU A 60 -6.00 -10.78 -9.61
N LYS A 61 -5.03 -11.24 -8.82
CA LYS A 61 -4.43 -12.59 -8.93
C LYS A 61 -4.98 -13.56 -7.90
N PHE A 62 -6.01 -13.17 -7.15
CA PHE A 62 -6.69 -14.00 -6.17
C PHE A 62 -8.04 -14.49 -6.73
N PRO A 63 -8.42 -15.76 -6.52
CA PRO A 63 -7.62 -16.82 -5.92
C PRO A 63 -6.50 -17.32 -6.85
N PRO A 64 -5.31 -17.64 -6.32
CA PRO A 64 -4.28 -18.31 -7.10
C PRO A 64 -4.82 -19.67 -7.57
N LYS A 65 -4.78 -19.92 -8.89
CA LYS A 65 -5.14 -21.21 -9.50
C LYS A 65 -4.09 -22.27 -9.26
#